data_AF-A0A2E9JK61-F1
#
_entry.id   AF-A0A2E9JK61-F1
#
_cell.length_a   1.000
_cell.length_b   1.000
_cell.length_c   1.000
_cell.angle_alpha   90.00
_cell.angle_beta   90.00
_cell.angle_gamma   90.00
#
_symmetry.space_group_name_H-M   'P 1'
#
loop_
_entity.id
_entity.type
_entity.pdbx_description
1 polymer ?
#
loop_
_entity_poly.entity_id
_entity_poly.type
_entity_poly.pdbx_seq_one_letter_code
_entity_poly.pdbx_strand_id
1 'polypeptide(L)' 'MIDVALLSVIRRCRQRDKISIRQIAKRTGLSRNTVRRYLASGAVE' A
#
# COMPACT_ATOMS: atom_id res chain seq x y z
N MET A 1 -2.75 -12.87 -8.07
CA MET A 1 -2.50 -12.94 -6.62
C MET A 1 -1.40 -11.94 -6.31
N ILE A 2 -1.72 -10.86 -5.60
CA ILE A 2 -0.68 -9.95 -5.09
C ILE A 2 -0.21 -10.53 -3.77
N ASP A 3 1.10 -10.67 -3.65
CA ASP A 3 1.76 -11.28 -2.50
C ASP A 3 1.40 -10.54 -1.21
N VAL A 4 1.00 -11.27 -0.17
CA VAL A 4 0.72 -10.75 1.17
C VAL A 4 1.88 -9.91 1.73
N ALA A 5 3.11 -10.17 1.27
CA ALA A 5 4.28 -9.35 1.60
C ALA A 5 4.14 -7.90 1.11
N LEU A 6 3.58 -7.67 -0.09
CA LEU A 6 3.44 -6.32 -0.65
C LEU A 6 2.40 -5.50 0.11
N LEU A 7 1.31 -6.13 0.54
CA LEU A 7 0.29 -5.52 1.40
C LEU A 7 0.88 -5.10 2.75
N SER A 8 1.70 -5.96 3.35
CA SER A 8 2.36 -5.68 4.62
C SER A 8 3.34 -4.50 4.51
N VAL A 9 4.08 -4.39 3.39
CA VAL A 9 4.97 -3.26 3.10
C VAL A 9 4.18 -1.95 2.91
N ILE A 10 3.05 -1.98 2.18
CA ILE A 10 2.18 -0.81 1.98
C ILE A 10 1.56 -0.35 3.30
N ARG A 11 1.07 -1.28 4.15
CA ARG A 11 0.56 -0.97 5.50
C ARG A 11 1.67 -0.35 6.37
N ARG A 12 2.86 -0.95 6.40
CA ARG A 12 3.99 -0.46 7.21
C ARG A 12 4.45 0.93 6.76
N CYS A 13 4.51 1.19 5.45
CA CYS A 13 4.78 2.52 4.91
C CYS A 13 3.76 3.56 5.39
N ARG A 14 2.46 3.23 5.35
CA ARG A 14 1.40 4.18 5.73
C ARG A 14 1.37 4.43 7.24
N GLN A 15 1.56 3.38 8.04
CA GLN A 15 1.33 3.40 9.48
C GLN A 15 2.57 3.86 10.27
N ARG A 16 3.79 3.42 9.89
CA ARG A 16 5.03 3.84 10.57
C ARG A 16 5.70 5.02 9.90
N ASP A 17 5.78 4.96 8.59
CA ASP A 17 6.67 5.82 7.80
C ASP A 17 5.94 7.10 7.32
N LYS A 18 4.62 7.18 7.56
CA LYS A 18 3.70 8.27 7.16
C LYS A 18 3.87 8.70 5.70
N ILE A 19 4.31 7.79 4.83
CA ILE A 19 4.60 8.15 3.43
C ILE A 19 3.30 8.37 2.68
N SER A 20 3.33 9.33 1.77
CA SER A 20 2.21 9.62 0.88
C SER A 20 1.95 8.45 -0.08
N ILE A 21 0.68 8.24 -0.44
CA ILE A 21 0.24 7.21 -1.40
C ILE A 21 1.03 7.30 -2.71
N ARG A 22 1.44 8.50 -3.11
CA ARG A 22 2.28 8.75 -4.28
C ARG A 22 3.69 8.13 -4.16
N GLN A 23 4.32 8.24 -3.00
CA GLN A 23 5.63 7.65 -2.74
C GLN A 23 5.53 6.12 -2.69
N ILE A 24 4.47 5.59 -2.08
CA ILE A 24 4.19 4.15 -2.06
C ILE A 24 4.03 3.64 -3.50
N ALA A 25 3.21 4.29 -4.31
CA ALA A 25 3.02 3.94 -5.73
C ALA A 25 4.34 3.98 -6.53
N LYS A 26 5.22 4.94 -6.25
CA LYS A 26 6.53 5.06 -6.91
C LYS A 26 7.50 3.95 -6.48
N ARG A 27 7.44 3.51 -5.22
CA ARG A 27 8.29 2.43 -4.70
C ARG A 27 7.80 1.03 -5.08
N THR A 28 6.49 0.84 -5.17
CA THR A 28 5.89 -0.47 -5.51
C THR A 28 5.62 -0.64 -7.00
N GLY A 29 5.78 0.41 -7.81
CA GLY A 29 5.45 0.39 -9.24
C GLY A 29 3.95 0.24 -9.52
N LEU A 30 3.11 0.31 -8.48
CA LEU A 30 1.67 0.16 -8.60
C LEU A 30 1.00 1.49 -8.93
N SER A 31 -0.12 1.40 -9.65
CA SER A 31 -0.97 2.56 -9.85
C SER A 31 -1.50 3.09 -8.51
N ARG A 32 -1.60 4.42 -8.38
CA ARG A 32 -2.17 5.09 -7.20
C ARG A 32 -3.55 4.54 -6.81
N ASN A 33 -4.36 4.16 -7.80
CA ASN A 33 -5.69 3.60 -7.57
C ASN A 33 -5.64 2.19 -6.97
N THR A 34 -4.62 1.40 -7.32
CA THR A 34 -4.35 0.09 -6.76
C THR A 34 -3.93 0.21 -5.30
N VAL A 35 -2.98 1.11 -4.99
CA VAL A 35 -2.58 1.39 -3.61
C VAL A 35 -3.75 1.90 -2.78
N ARG A 36 -4.61 2.77 -3.33
CA ARG A 36 -5.82 3.27 -2.65
C ARG A 36 -6.82 2.16 -2.36
N ARG A 37 -7.11 1.29 -3.33
CA ARG A 37 -7.99 0.12 -3.13
C ARG A 37 -7.44 -0.81 -2.05
N TYR A 38 -6.13 -1.07 -2.04
CA TYR A 38 -5.51 -1.90 -1.01
C TYR A 38 -5.48 -1.25 0.38
N LEU A 39 -5.30 0.07 0.47
CA LEU A 39 -5.40 0.79 1.74
C LEU A 39 -6.84 0.84 2.27
N ALA A 40 -7.84 0.92 1.39
CA ALA A 40 -9.26 0.90 1.76
C ALA A 40 -9.74 -0.51 2.13
N SER A 41 -9.28 -1.53 1.40
CA SER A 41 -9.61 -2.93 1.66
C SER A 41 -8.85 -3.51 2.86
N GLY A 42 -7.67 -2.96 3.19
CA GLY A 42 -6.80 -3.41 4.28
C GLY A 42 -7.24 -3.02 5.71
N ALA A 43 -8.51 -2.61 5.88
CA ALA A 43 -9.16 -2.50 7.19
C ALA A 43 -9.87 -3.80 7.61
N VAL A 44 -10.07 -4.73 6.68
CA VAL A 44 -10.68 -6.05 6.92
C VAL A 44 -9.68 -7.07 6.41
N GLU A 45 -8.73 -7.44 7.27
CA GLU A 45 -8.30 -8.79 7.70
C GLU A 45 -7.33 -8.60 8.88
#